data_AF-A0A4Y7SVQ6-F1
#
_entry.id   AF-A0A4Y7SVQ6-F1
#
_cell.length_a   1.000
_cell.length_b   1.000
_cell.length_c   1.000
_cell.angle_alpha   90.00
_cell.angle_beta   90.00
_cell.angle_gamma   90.00
#
_symmetry.space_group_name_H-M   'P 1'
#
loop_
_entity.id
_entity.type
_entity.pdbx_description
1 polymer ?
#
loop_
_entity_poly.entity_id
_entity_poly.type
_entity_poly.pdbx_seq_one_letter_code
_entity_poly.pdbx_strand_id
1 'polypeptide(L)'
;MVAYEPGHGETKDFRCPSTAGKFLNRIATCLTMKCCGGLIESFKSTLQLLCALCDAIAGHQRLVGDDIRILHRDISPNNILLGRDDASEGDRGVLIDFDLAFKATAEHPVVVIDHNIGTRVFQSLSVVESFCIRMNKHQHDYLDDLESFLYVLTHIFLCFRPDASCVPSKDEGLLIISEWAPHDPETAASNKRCLFGFGGDYDTAFEVVEKFWGPVCTSLFEEFHGWATKMVDEKNRYVFREGRRGRADILDPLHAHRDEHYAAVLRRFDHAINTIRDATPSSPTVVEVDALPARPASESPLPTKDTDQASPKPLVPSKKSPDADPPSVAALPATPPRVAAPLSPYTSPSPSTPRPKRASEEGEHPHSPRAKSRRIRTGPLVTSRSP
;
A
#
# COMPACT_ATOMS: atom_id res chain seq x y z
N MET A 1 16.85 -2.59 -1.31
CA MET A 1 17.74 -3.72 -0.97
C MET A 1 16.94 -4.68 -0.09
N VAL A 2 16.80 -5.94 -0.49
CA VAL A 2 16.23 -6.97 0.40
C VAL A 2 17.36 -7.47 1.29
N ALA A 3 17.22 -7.35 2.61
CA ALA A 3 18.18 -7.87 3.57
C ALA A 3 17.59 -9.13 4.22
N TYR A 4 18.22 -10.27 3.95
CA TYR A 4 17.88 -11.56 4.55
C TYR A 4 19.06 -12.05 5.37
N GLU A 5 18.93 -11.97 6.70
CA GLU A 5 19.90 -12.50 7.64
C GLU A 5 19.33 -13.75 8.33
N PRO A 6 19.76 -14.96 7.92
CA PRO A 6 19.39 -16.18 8.63
C PRO A 6 20.15 -16.25 9.97
N GLY A 7 19.47 -16.68 11.03
CA GLY A 7 20.14 -17.11 12.26
C GLY A 7 20.24 -16.09 13.40
N HIS A 8 19.30 -15.15 13.55
CA HIS A 8 19.13 -14.31 14.76
C HIS A 8 18.74 -15.11 16.05
N GLY A 9 19.14 -16.38 16.15
CA GLY A 9 18.70 -17.36 17.15
C GLY A 9 17.41 -18.08 16.74
N GLU A 10 17.27 -19.35 17.12
CA GLU A 10 16.06 -20.12 16.81
C GLU A 10 15.02 -19.95 17.92
N THR A 11 13.74 -19.95 17.57
CA THR A 11 12.66 -19.80 18.57
C THR A 11 12.69 -20.94 19.60
N LYS A 12 13.22 -22.12 19.24
CA LYS A 12 13.45 -23.23 20.18
C LYS A 12 14.41 -22.87 21.33
N ASP A 13 15.38 -21.97 21.10
CA ASP A 13 16.47 -21.66 22.04
C ASP A 13 16.01 -20.74 23.17
N PHE A 14 14.93 -19.98 22.95
CA PHE A 14 14.34 -19.03 23.90
C PHE A 14 13.06 -19.55 24.58
N ARG A 15 12.74 -20.84 24.44
CA ARG A 15 11.47 -21.44 24.90
C ARG A 15 11.71 -22.45 26.01
N CYS A 16 10.80 -22.48 26.98
CA CYS A 16 10.87 -23.44 28.09
C CYS A 16 10.55 -24.87 27.61
N PRO A 17 11.08 -25.92 28.28
CA PRO A 17 10.95 -27.32 27.84
C PRO A 17 9.50 -27.79 27.62
N SER A 18 8.52 -27.25 28.33
CA SER A 18 7.09 -27.56 28.16
C SER A 18 6.49 -27.06 26.83
N THR A 19 7.22 -26.23 26.08
CA THR A 19 6.84 -25.67 24.77
C THR A 19 7.79 -26.06 23.63
N ALA A 20 8.88 -26.77 23.92
CA ALA A 20 9.79 -27.30 22.91
C ALA A 20 9.05 -28.25 21.94
N GLY A 21 9.35 -28.15 20.64
CA GLY A 21 8.72 -28.97 19.59
C GLY A 21 7.24 -28.65 19.29
N LYS A 22 6.59 -27.73 20.02
CA LYS A 22 5.18 -27.33 19.77
C LYS A 22 5.04 -26.15 18.80
N PHE A 23 6.14 -25.52 18.42
CA PHE A 23 6.17 -24.34 17.57
C PHE A 23 7.30 -24.43 16.55
N LEU A 24 7.05 -23.93 15.34
CA LEU A 24 8.07 -23.77 14.30
C LEU A 24 8.88 -22.49 14.55
N ASN A 25 10.14 -22.50 14.13
CA ASN A 25 10.95 -21.29 14.07
C ASN A 25 10.33 -20.29 13.09
N ARG A 26 10.40 -19.00 13.42
CA ARG A 26 10.03 -17.93 12.50
C ARG A 26 11.28 -17.29 11.90
N ILE A 27 11.18 -16.91 10.63
CA ILE A 27 12.17 -16.09 9.93
C ILE A 27 11.70 -14.64 10.02
N ALA A 28 12.61 -13.73 10.37
CA ALA A 28 12.39 -12.30 10.19
C ALA A 28 13.00 -11.88 8.85
N THR A 29 12.21 -11.20 8.01
CA THR A 29 12.65 -10.69 6.71
C THR A 29 12.55 -9.18 6.73
N CYS A 30 13.58 -8.46 6.25
CA CYS A 30 13.58 -7.01 6.20
C CYS A 30 13.70 -6.52 4.74
N LEU A 31 12.75 -5.67 4.33
CA LEU A 31 12.79 -4.99 3.04
C LEU A 31 13.22 -3.53 3.26
N THR A 32 14.39 -3.14 2.75
CA THR A 32 14.83 -1.73 2.77
C THR A 32 14.50 -1.07 1.43
N MET A 33 13.57 -0.12 1.44
CA MET A 33 13.10 0.62 0.26
C MET A 33 13.72 2.02 0.17
N LYS A 34 13.57 2.69 -0.99
CA LYS A 34 13.89 4.12 -1.16
C LYS A 34 12.97 4.94 -0.24
N CYS A 35 13.53 5.92 0.48
CA CYS A 35 12.73 6.82 1.31
C CYS A 35 11.89 7.75 0.42
N CYS A 36 10.58 7.64 0.53
CA CYS A 36 9.57 8.47 -0.15
C CYS A 36 9.03 9.54 0.82
N GLY A 37 8.06 10.33 0.37
CA GLY A 37 7.31 11.28 1.21
C GLY A 37 6.32 10.58 2.14
N GLY A 38 5.38 11.37 2.69
CA GLY A 38 4.28 10.86 3.51
C GLY A 38 3.20 10.15 2.67
N LEU A 39 2.14 9.70 3.33
CA LEU A 39 0.93 9.20 2.67
C LEU A 39 0.36 10.26 1.72
N ILE A 40 -0.37 9.84 0.68
CA ILE A 40 -0.98 10.78 -0.28
C ILE A 40 -1.90 11.81 0.39
N GLU A 41 -2.56 11.45 1.49
CA GLU A 41 -3.39 12.34 2.32
C GLU A 41 -2.62 13.51 2.95
N SER A 42 -1.29 13.46 2.98
CA SER A 42 -0.40 14.53 3.50
C SER A 42 0.09 15.52 2.42
N PHE A 43 -0.68 15.66 1.34
CA PHE A 43 -0.37 16.59 0.24
C PHE A 43 -0.31 18.05 0.72
N LYS A 44 0.43 18.90 -0.01
CA LYS A 44 0.59 20.34 0.30
C LYS A 44 -0.15 21.24 -0.69
N SER A 45 -0.62 20.69 -1.81
CA SER A 45 -1.40 21.38 -2.84
C SER A 45 -2.11 20.40 -3.76
N THR A 46 -3.19 20.84 -4.41
CA THR A 46 -3.87 20.09 -5.47
C THR A 46 -2.92 19.62 -6.57
N LEU A 47 -1.95 20.46 -6.98
CA LEU A 47 -0.97 20.10 -8.00
C LEU A 47 -0.11 18.90 -7.56
N GLN A 48 0.35 18.88 -6.29
CA GLN A 48 1.12 17.75 -5.75
C GLN A 48 0.26 16.47 -5.71
N LEU A 49 -0.99 16.58 -5.23
CA LEU A 49 -1.93 15.46 -5.18
C LEU A 49 -2.17 14.83 -6.56
N LEU A 50 -2.51 15.65 -7.57
CA LEU A 50 -2.80 15.14 -8.92
C LEU A 50 -1.55 14.57 -9.60
N CYS A 51 -0.38 15.19 -9.41
CA CYS A 51 0.89 14.63 -9.88
C CYS A 51 1.19 13.26 -9.23
N ALA A 52 0.92 13.10 -7.94
CA ALA A 52 1.14 11.84 -7.24
C ALA A 52 0.18 10.73 -7.70
N LEU A 53 -1.11 11.05 -7.91
CA LEU A 53 -2.06 10.10 -8.49
C LEU A 53 -1.68 9.71 -9.92
N CYS A 54 -1.29 10.67 -10.77
CA CYS A 54 -0.88 10.40 -12.15
C CYS A 54 0.35 9.46 -12.19
N ASP A 55 1.40 9.76 -11.42
CA ASP A 55 2.61 8.93 -11.35
C ASP A 55 2.34 7.55 -10.75
N ALA A 56 1.42 7.43 -9.78
CA ALA A 56 0.99 6.14 -9.22
C ALA A 56 0.21 5.29 -10.23
N ILE A 57 -0.68 5.88 -11.02
CA ILE A 57 -1.42 5.21 -12.11
C ILE A 57 -0.46 4.78 -13.23
N ALA A 58 0.52 5.62 -13.60
CA ALA A 58 1.56 5.26 -14.57
C ALA A 58 2.53 4.19 -14.02
N GLY A 59 2.77 4.16 -12.70
CA GLY A 59 3.43 3.07 -12.00
C GLY A 59 2.65 1.76 -12.11
N HIS A 60 1.34 1.81 -11.87
CA HIS A 60 0.42 0.68 -12.00
C HIS A 60 0.35 0.13 -13.43
N GLN A 61 0.28 0.99 -14.46
CA GLN A 61 0.36 0.55 -15.87
C GLN A 61 1.62 -0.28 -16.14
N ARG A 62 2.79 0.17 -15.66
CA ARG A 62 4.06 -0.54 -15.83
C ARG A 62 4.05 -1.89 -15.10
N LEU A 63 3.43 -1.99 -13.93
CA LEU A 63 3.28 -3.23 -13.17
C LEU A 63 2.38 -4.26 -13.88
N VAL A 64 1.29 -3.81 -14.49
CA VAL A 64 0.35 -4.66 -15.24
C VAL A 64 0.91 -5.11 -16.60
N GLY A 65 1.86 -4.37 -17.17
CA GLY A 65 2.50 -4.66 -18.45
C GLY A 65 3.10 -6.08 -18.57
N ASP A 66 3.22 -6.57 -19.79
CA ASP A 66 3.43 -7.99 -20.12
C ASP A 66 4.74 -8.58 -19.57
N ASP A 67 5.74 -7.74 -19.28
CA ASP A 67 7.01 -8.11 -18.65
C ASP A 67 6.90 -8.37 -17.14
N ILE A 68 5.95 -7.74 -16.45
CA ILE A 68 5.83 -7.75 -14.98
C ILE A 68 4.58 -8.51 -14.53
N ARG A 69 3.43 -8.21 -15.15
CA ARG A 69 2.11 -8.86 -14.94
C ARG A 69 1.67 -8.94 -13.47
N ILE A 70 1.78 -7.83 -12.75
CA ILE A 70 1.35 -7.67 -11.36
C ILE A 70 0.07 -6.82 -11.28
N LEU A 71 -0.98 -7.37 -10.66
CA LEU A 71 -2.15 -6.65 -10.17
C LEU A 71 -1.96 -6.28 -8.70
N HIS A 72 -2.37 -5.08 -8.28
CA HIS A 72 -2.15 -4.59 -6.92
C HIS A 72 -3.22 -5.09 -5.95
N ARG A 73 -4.50 -5.06 -6.34
CA ARG A 73 -5.66 -5.60 -5.60
C ARG A 73 -6.01 -4.93 -4.27
N ASP A 74 -5.16 -4.05 -3.75
CA ASP A 74 -5.43 -3.17 -2.61
C ASP A 74 -4.94 -1.74 -2.88
N ILE A 75 -5.42 -1.11 -3.96
CA ILE A 75 -5.20 0.33 -4.18
C ILE A 75 -5.99 1.10 -3.13
N SER A 76 -5.30 1.90 -2.30
CA SER A 76 -5.91 2.71 -1.24
C SER A 76 -5.04 3.95 -0.94
N PRO A 77 -5.56 4.98 -0.24
CA PRO A 77 -4.77 6.16 0.12
C PRO A 77 -3.56 5.83 1.03
N ASN A 78 -3.67 4.78 1.85
CA ASN A 78 -2.57 4.30 2.69
C ASN A 78 -1.44 3.65 1.88
N ASN A 79 -1.76 3.14 0.68
CA ASN A 79 -0.84 2.40 -0.18
C ASN A 79 -0.25 3.28 -1.30
N ILE A 80 -0.52 4.58 -1.28
CA ILE A 80 0.09 5.56 -2.19
C ILE A 80 0.85 6.59 -1.35
N LEU A 81 2.16 6.68 -1.58
CA LEU A 81 3.02 7.69 -0.99
C LEU A 81 3.21 8.86 -1.95
N LEU A 82 3.39 10.05 -1.40
CA LEU A 82 3.95 11.17 -2.13
C LEU A 82 5.43 10.90 -2.46
N GLY A 83 5.88 11.44 -3.58
CA GLY A 83 7.30 11.63 -3.84
C GLY A 83 7.93 12.57 -2.80
N ARG A 84 9.25 12.67 -2.84
CA ARG A 84 9.95 13.71 -2.11
C ARG A 84 9.64 15.09 -2.73
N ASP A 85 9.87 16.17 -1.99
CA ASP A 85 9.67 17.54 -2.50
C ASP A 85 10.55 17.86 -3.73
N ASP A 86 11.65 17.12 -3.92
CA ASP A 86 12.59 17.19 -5.05
C ASP A 86 12.36 16.10 -6.12
N ALA A 87 11.24 15.37 -6.07
CA ALA A 87 10.96 14.27 -7.01
C ALA A 87 10.73 14.76 -8.45
N SER A 88 11.42 14.12 -9.39
CA SER A 88 11.16 14.29 -10.82
C SER A 88 9.82 13.67 -11.22
N GLU A 89 9.31 14.10 -12.39
CA GLU A 89 8.19 13.45 -13.07
C GLU A 89 8.39 11.93 -13.20
N GLY A 90 7.35 11.15 -12.89
CA GLY A 90 7.38 9.69 -12.79
C GLY A 90 7.75 9.14 -11.41
N ASP A 91 8.18 9.99 -10.47
CA ASP A 91 8.62 9.68 -9.11
C ASP A 91 7.84 10.50 -8.03
N ARG A 92 6.84 11.32 -8.43
CA ARG A 92 6.07 12.24 -7.56
C ARG A 92 4.96 11.53 -6.78
N GLY A 93 4.64 10.29 -7.15
CA GLY A 93 3.74 9.39 -6.44
C GLY A 93 4.25 7.95 -6.55
N VAL A 94 4.20 7.20 -5.45
CA VAL A 94 4.79 5.87 -5.35
C VAL A 94 3.77 4.91 -4.75
N LEU A 95 3.40 3.89 -5.53
CA LEU A 95 2.55 2.80 -5.08
C LEU A 95 3.36 1.81 -4.23
N ILE A 96 2.83 1.44 -3.06
CA ILE A 96 3.47 0.57 -2.06
C ILE A 96 2.48 -0.50 -1.56
N ASP A 97 2.97 -1.41 -0.72
CA ASP A 97 2.22 -2.53 -0.12
C ASP A 97 1.65 -3.54 -1.12
N PHE A 98 2.51 -4.48 -1.50
CA PHE A 98 2.21 -5.55 -2.44
C PHE A 98 1.81 -6.86 -1.74
N ASP A 99 1.46 -6.85 -0.44
CA ASP A 99 1.18 -8.09 0.32
C ASP A 99 -0.09 -8.82 -0.18
N LEU A 100 -1.01 -8.10 -0.84
CA LEU A 100 -2.22 -8.65 -1.47
C LEU A 100 -2.13 -8.77 -3.01
N ALA A 101 -1.02 -8.33 -3.59
CA ALA A 101 -0.79 -8.29 -5.02
C ALA A 101 -0.75 -9.70 -5.63
N PHE A 102 -1.14 -9.79 -6.90
CA PHE A 102 -1.08 -11.03 -7.67
C PHE A 102 -0.13 -10.88 -8.85
N LYS A 103 0.89 -11.74 -8.92
CA LYS A 103 1.75 -11.86 -10.10
C LYS A 103 1.29 -13.03 -10.97
N ALA A 104 0.89 -12.73 -12.20
CA ALA A 104 0.54 -13.78 -13.16
C ALA A 104 1.79 -14.55 -13.62
N THR A 105 1.61 -15.85 -13.80
CA THR A 105 2.64 -16.81 -14.24
C THR A 105 2.11 -17.62 -15.44
N ALA A 106 2.90 -18.58 -15.96
CA ALA A 106 2.39 -19.50 -16.99
C ALA A 106 1.41 -20.51 -16.40
N GLU A 107 1.66 -20.94 -15.16
CA GLU A 107 0.88 -21.91 -14.41
C GLU A 107 -0.38 -21.28 -13.80
N HIS A 108 -0.28 -20.02 -13.37
CA HIS A 108 -1.37 -19.23 -12.79
C HIS A 108 -1.48 -17.88 -13.52
N PRO A 109 -2.12 -17.83 -14.71
CA PRO A 109 -2.18 -16.62 -15.52
C PRO A 109 -3.19 -15.58 -15.00
N VAL A 110 -4.11 -15.99 -14.13
CA VAL A 110 -5.27 -15.20 -13.67
C VAL A 110 -5.56 -15.46 -12.20
N VAL A 111 -6.24 -14.53 -11.54
CA VAL A 111 -6.70 -14.66 -10.14
C VAL A 111 -8.21 -14.40 -10.07
N VAL A 112 -8.93 -15.19 -9.28
CA VAL A 112 -10.37 -15.00 -9.06
C VAL A 112 -10.58 -13.80 -8.13
N ILE A 113 -11.64 -13.04 -8.39
CA ILE A 113 -12.10 -11.96 -7.51
C ILE A 113 -12.48 -12.50 -6.12
N ASP A 114 -12.15 -11.75 -5.06
CA ASP A 114 -12.55 -12.05 -3.69
C ASP A 114 -12.82 -10.76 -2.89
N HIS A 115 -14.08 -10.51 -2.50
CA HIS A 115 -14.50 -9.38 -1.67
C HIS A 115 -13.89 -9.37 -0.25
N ASN A 116 -13.16 -10.41 0.14
CA ASN A 116 -12.39 -10.48 1.39
C ASN A 116 -10.94 -9.99 1.23
N ILE A 117 -10.50 -9.66 0.01
CA ILE A 117 -9.15 -9.19 -0.28
C ILE A 117 -9.17 -7.69 -0.63
N GLY A 118 -8.33 -6.93 0.06
CA GLY A 118 -8.19 -5.48 -0.11
C GLY A 118 -9.20 -4.67 0.73
N THR A 119 -9.03 -3.36 0.68
CA THR A 119 -9.76 -2.41 1.51
C THR A 119 -11.13 -2.09 0.90
N ARG A 120 -12.21 -2.51 1.54
CA ARG A 120 -13.58 -2.48 0.99
C ARG A 120 -14.05 -1.15 0.41
N VAL A 121 -13.72 -0.05 1.08
CA VAL A 121 -14.04 1.32 0.62
C VAL A 121 -13.50 1.58 -0.78
N PHE A 122 -12.37 0.96 -1.16
CA PHE A 122 -11.69 1.15 -2.44
C PHE A 122 -11.82 -0.03 -3.41
N GLN A 123 -12.31 -1.20 -2.99
CA GLN A 123 -12.60 -2.33 -3.89
C GLN A 123 -13.52 -1.91 -5.05
N SER A 124 -13.24 -2.37 -6.28
CA SER A 124 -14.14 -2.18 -7.42
C SER A 124 -15.54 -2.73 -7.15
N LEU A 125 -16.56 -2.22 -7.84
CA LEU A 125 -17.93 -2.71 -7.74
C LEU A 125 -17.97 -4.21 -8.09
N SER A 126 -17.24 -4.62 -9.13
CA SER A 126 -17.14 -6.03 -9.53
C SER A 126 -16.46 -6.91 -8.45
N VAL A 127 -15.52 -6.33 -7.70
CA VAL A 127 -14.87 -6.99 -6.55
C VAL A 127 -15.81 -7.14 -5.37
N VAL A 128 -16.47 -6.06 -4.94
CA VAL A 128 -17.41 -6.11 -3.82
C VAL A 128 -18.57 -7.06 -4.12
N GLU A 129 -19.12 -7.04 -5.34
CA GLU A 129 -20.25 -7.89 -5.77
C GLU A 129 -19.94 -9.40 -5.82
N SER A 130 -18.69 -9.83 -5.67
CA SER A 130 -18.29 -11.24 -5.74
C SER A 130 -18.90 -12.17 -4.66
N PHE A 131 -19.58 -11.63 -3.65
CA PHE A 131 -20.42 -12.46 -2.77
C PHE A 131 -21.57 -13.14 -3.54
N CYS A 132 -22.04 -12.54 -4.64
CA CYS A 132 -23.05 -13.12 -5.50
C CYS A 132 -22.49 -14.34 -6.25
N ILE A 133 -23.20 -15.49 -6.19
CA ILE A 133 -22.82 -16.74 -6.88
C ILE A 133 -22.62 -16.55 -8.39
N ARG A 134 -23.32 -15.59 -9.02
CA ARG A 134 -23.13 -15.24 -10.43
C ARG A 134 -21.81 -14.52 -10.71
N MET A 135 -21.28 -13.79 -9.73
CA MET A 135 -20.10 -12.93 -9.85
C MET A 135 -18.81 -13.58 -9.30
N ASN A 136 -18.94 -14.57 -8.39
CA ASN A 136 -17.84 -15.33 -7.77
C ASN A 136 -17.07 -16.29 -8.70
N LYS A 137 -16.97 -15.95 -9.99
CA LYS A 137 -16.19 -16.66 -11.01
C LYS A 137 -15.42 -15.71 -11.94
N HIS A 138 -15.49 -14.41 -11.70
CA HIS A 138 -14.78 -13.43 -12.47
C HIS A 138 -13.34 -13.29 -12.01
N GLN A 139 -12.51 -12.79 -12.91
CA GLN A 139 -11.09 -12.59 -12.67
C GLN A 139 -10.89 -11.14 -12.22
N HIS A 140 -10.04 -10.93 -11.21
CA HIS A 140 -9.58 -9.59 -10.87
C HIS A 140 -8.66 -9.13 -12.01
N ASP A 141 -8.86 -7.93 -12.52
CA ASP A 141 -8.02 -7.36 -13.57
C ASP A 141 -7.62 -5.91 -13.28
N TYR A 142 -6.90 -5.30 -14.22
CA TYR A 142 -6.39 -3.95 -14.06
C TYR A 142 -7.49 -2.88 -14.07
N LEU A 143 -8.70 -3.20 -14.55
CA LEU A 143 -9.84 -2.28 -14.48
C LEU A 143 -10.40 -2.21 -13.07
N ASP A 144 -10.32 -3.29 -12.29
CA ASP A 144 -10.70 -3.25 -10.87
C ASP A 144 -9.76 -2.32 -10.09
N ASP A 145 -8.45 -2.40 -10.34
CA ASP A 145 -7.46 -1.51 -9.72
C ASP A 145 -7.60 -0.05 -10.21
N LEU A 146 -7.96 0.18 -11.48
CA LEU A 146 -8.26 1.53 -12.01
C LEU A 146 -9.55 2.13 -11.44
N GLU A 147 -10.58 1.33 -11.20
CA GLU A 147 -11.78 1.76 -10.47
C GLU A 147 -11.44 2.10 -9.00
N SER A 148 -10.52 1.35 -8.38
CA SER A 148 -10.00 1.68 -7.06
C SER A 148 -9.27 3.04 -7.02
N PHE A 149 -8.55 3.43 -8.06
CA PHE A 149 -7.98 4.79 -8.17
C PHE A 149 -9.06 5.89 -8.26
N LEU A 150 -10.22 5.61 -8.88
CA LEU A 150 -11.36 6.54 -8.82
C LEU A 150 -11.88 6.67 -7.39
N TYR A 151 -12.09 5.56 -6.66
CA TYR A 151 -12.51 5.61 -5.27
C TYR A 151 -11.51 6.35 -4.36
N VAL A 152 -10.20 6.25 -4.62
CA VAL A 152 -9.17 7.06 -3.94
C VAL A 152 -9.34 8.54 -4.24
N LEU A 153 -9.54 8.93 -5.50
CA LEU A 153 -9.78 10.33 -5.88
C LEU A 153 -11.04 10.88 -5.20
N THR A 154 -12.15 10.13 -5.24
CA THR A 154 -13.42 10.50 -4.60
C THR A 154 -13.24 10.65 -3.09
N HIS A 155 -12.60 9.68 -2.42
CA HIS A 155 -12.29 9.77 -0.99
C HIS A 155 -11.49 11.03 -0.66
N ILE A 156 -10.45 11.35 -1.42
CA ILE A 156 -9.64 12.54 -1.14
C ILE A 156 -10.47 13.82 -1.35
N PHE A 157 -11.27 13.88 -2.41
CA PHE A 157 -12.11 15.05 -2.69
C PHE A 157 -13.25 15.28 -1.68
N LEU A 158 -13.80 14.21 -1.09
CA LEU A 158 -14.87 14.28 -0.10
C LEU A 158 -14.35 14.40 1.35
N CYS A 159 -13.18 13.85 1.65
CA CYS A 159 -12.60 13.85 3.00
C CYS A 159 -11.64 15.02 3.28
N PHE A 160 -11.13 15.70 2.26
CA PHE A 160 -10.16 16.79 2.39
C PHE A 160 -10.56 18.05 1.62
N ARG A 161 -9.91 19.16 1.92
CA ARG A 161 -9.93 20.40 1.14
C ARG A 161 -8.60 20.56 0.36
N PRO A 162 -8.51 21.47 -0.63
CA PRO A 162 -7.28 21.70 -1.41
C PRO A 162 -6.01 22.07 -0.62
N ASP A 163 -6.15 22.51 0.63
CA ASP A 163 -5.07 22.79 1.59
C ASP A 163 -4.69 21.59 2.47
N ALA A 164 -5.21 20.39 2.15
CA ALA A 164 -5.12 19.14 2.91
C ALA A 164 -5.70 19.18 4.34
N SER A 165 -6.53 20.17 4.67
CA SER A 165 -7.34 20.10 5.90
C SER A 165 -8.42 19.03 5.77
N CYS A 166 -8.59 18.20 6.81
CA CYS A 166 -9.67 17.22 6.89
C CYS A 166 -11.02 17.91 7.02
N VAL A 167 -12.02 17.37 6.32
CA VAL A 167 -13.41 17.83 6.39
C VAL A 167 -14.05 17.41 7.74
N PRO A 168 -14.90 18.25 8.38
CA PRO A 168 -15.58 17.87 9.62
C PRO A 168 -16.54 16.69 9.44
N SER A 169 -16.62 15.79 10.43
CA SER A 169 -17.32 14.49 10.41
C SER A 169 -18.85 14.49 10.18
N LYS A 170 -19.44 15.62 9.76
CA LYS A 170 -20.86 15.82 9.47
C LYS A 170 -21.13 16.35 8.05
N ASP A 171 -20.10 16.53 7.24
CA ASP A 171 -20.22 16.95 5.84
C ASP A 171 -20.76 15.78 5.00
N GLU A 172 -21.59 16.06 4.00
CA GLU A 172 -22.36 15.06 3.25
C GLU A 172 -21.44 14.12 2.46
N GLY A 173 -20.31 14.63 1.97
CA GLY A 173 -19.28 13.82 1.32
C GLY A 173 -18.71 12.70 2.20
N LEU A 174 -18.64 12.89 3.51
CA LEU A 174 -18.16 11.84 4.44
C LEU A 174 -19.20 10.74 4.67
N LEU A 175 -20.49 11.03 4.51
CA LEU A 175 -21.55 10.03 4.63
C LEU A 175 -21.40 9.01 3.50
N ILE A 176 -21.24 9.46 2.26
CA ILE A 176 -20.99 8.62 1.07
C ILE A 176 -19.83 7.64 1.31
N ILE A 177 -18.68 8.13 1.76
CA ILE A 177 -17.50 7.29 2.05
C ILE A 177 -17.78 6.30 3.20
N SER A 178 -18.49 6.73 4.25
CA SER A 178 -18.85 5.86 5.38
C SER A 178 -19.80 4.73 4.98
N GLU A 179 -20.66 4.97 3.99
CA GLU A 179 -21.63 4.02 3.46
C GLU A 179 -21.00 2.94 2.56
N TRP A 180 -19.74 3.11 2.15
CA TRP A 180 -18.95 2.08 1.45
C TRP A 180 -18.14 1.19 2.40
N ALA A 181 -18.02 1.56 3.68
CA ALA A 181 -17.31 0.80 4.71
C ALA A 181 -18.06 -0.39 5.38
N PRO A 182 -19.38 -0.67 5.20
CA PRO A 182 -20.05 -1.76 5.89
C PRO A 182 -19.38 -3.14 5.77
N HIS A 183 -19.37 -3.87 6.89
CA HIS A 183 -18.88 -5.26 6.94
C HIS A 183 -19.69 -6.23 6.08
N ASP A 184 -20.91 -5.86 5.70
CA ASP A 184 -21.72 -6.59 4.73
C ASP A 184 -21.42 -6.12 3.29
N PRO A 185 -21.01 -7.02 2.37
CA PRO A 185 -20.65 -6.63 1.01
C PRO A 185 -21.88 -6.31 0.13
N GLU A 186 -23.08 -6.81 0.46
CA GLU A 186 -24.30 -6.51 -0.30
C GLU A 186 -24.73 -5.05 -0.12
N THR A 187 -24.68 -4.56 1.12
CA THR A 187 -24.90 -3.15 1.48
C THR A 187 -23.85 -2.25 0.82
N ALA A 188 -22.56 -2.59 0.97
CA ALA A 188 -21.47 -1.79 0.39
C ALA A 188 -21.53 -1.72 -1.14
N ALA A 189 -21.86 -2.83 -1.83
CA ALA A 189 -22.08 -2.83 -3.28
C ALA A 189 -23.29 -1.97 -3.67
N SER A 190 -24.40 -2.06 -2.93
CA SER A 190 -25.61 -1.29 -3.21
C SER A 190 -25.35 0.22 -3.14
N ASN A 191 -24.67 0.68 -2.08
CA ASN A 191 -24.31 2.09 -1.91
C ASN A 191 -23.29 2.54 -2.96
N LYS A 192 -22.32 1.68 -3.33
CA LYS A 192 -21.38 1.98 -4.43
C LYS A 192 -22.05 2.17 -5.78
N ARG A 193 -23.19 1.50 -6.06
CA ARG A 193 -23.94 1.74 -7.31
C ARG A 193 -24.58 3.13 -7.38
N CYS A 194 -24.84 3.79 -6.23
CA CYS A 194 -25.34 5.16 -6.22
C CYS A 194 -24.35 6.13 -6.87
N LEU A 195 -23.05 5.91 -6.72
CA LEU A 195 -22.02 6.66 -7.43
C LEU A 195 -22.13 6.46 -8.96
N PHE A 196 -22.50 5.27 -9.43
CA PHE A 196 -22.61 4.94 -10.87
C PHE A 196 -24.02 5.18 -11.45
N GLY A 197 -24.80 6.11 -10.88
CA GLY A 197 -26.09 6.55 -11.42
C GLY A 197 -27.32 5.78 -10.92
N PHE A 198 -27.18 4.90 -9.92
CA PHE A 198 -28.32 4.27 -9.23
C PHE A 198 -28.72 5.00 -7.93
N GLY A 199 -28.47 6.30 -7.83
CA GLY A 199 -28.71 7.11 -6.64
C GLY A 199 -28.35 8.57 -6.84
N GLY A 200 -28.23 9.33 -5.74
CA GLY A 200 -27.83 10.75 -5.75
C GLY A 200 -26.36 11.02 -5.40
N ASP A 201 -25.61 10.00 -4.96
CA ASP A 201 -24.23 10.15 -4.49
C ASP A 201 -23.30 10.79 -5.51
N TYR A 202 -23.51 10.55 -6.81
CA TYR A 202 -22.76 11.24 -7.86
C TYR A 202 -23.00 12.75 -7.83
N ASP A 203 -24.27 13.18 -7.80
CA ASP A 203 -24.64 14.59 -7.81
C ASP A 203 -24.12 15.29 -6.54
N THR A 204 -24.30 14.67 -5.36
CA THR A 204 -23.75 15.18 -4.10
C THR A 204 -22.23 15.24 -4.12
N ALA A 205 -21.54 14.23 -4.66
CA ALA A 205 -20.09 14.26 -4.77
C ALA A 205 -19.62 15.35 -5.75
N PHE A 206 -20.29 15.49 -6.90
CA PHE A 206 -20.01 16.52 -7.90
C PHE A 206 -20.18 17.93 -7.30
N GLU A 207 -21.28 18.20 -6.59
CA GLU A 207 -21.51 19.49 -5.91
C GLU A 207 -20.41 19.81 -4.88
N VAL A 208 -19.94 18.81 -4.12
CA VAL A 208 -18.81 18.98 -3.18
C VAL A 208 -17.50 19.27 -3.93
N VAL A 209 -17.21 18.57 -5.03
CA VAL A 209 -16.01 18.81 -5.84
C VAL A 209 -16.04 20.21 -6.47
N GLU A 210 -17.15 20.60 -7.10
CA GLU A 210 -17.31 21.93 -7.70
C GLU A 210 -17.10 23.05 -6.68
N LYS A 211 -17.78 22.95 -5.53
CA LYS A 211 -17.77 23.95 -4.48
C LYS A 211 -16.40 24.15 -3.81
N PHE A 212 -15.62 23.09 -3.64
CA PHE A 212 -14.40 23.13 -2.82
C PHE A 212 -13.09 22.93 -3.59
N TRP A 213 -13.10 22.20 -4.71
CA TRP A 213 -11.92 21.88 -5.51
C TRP A 213 -11.86 22.63 -6.85
N GLY A 214 -12.97 23.26 -7.24
CA GLY A 214 -13.04 24.15 -8.41
C GLY A 214 -13.11 23.41 -9.75
N PRO A 215 -13.30 24.16 -10.85
CA PRO A 215 -13.75 23.61 -12.13
C PRO A 215 -12.77 22.59 -12.76
N VAL A 216 -11.46 22.77 -12.57
CA VAL A 216 -10.45 21.84 -13.11
C VAL A 216 -10.52 20.46 -12.44
N CYS A 217 -10.72 20.42 -11.13
CA CYS A 217 -10.89 19.16 -10.41
C CYS A 217 -12.26 18.52 -10.67
N THR A 218 -13.27 19.35 -10.93
CA THR A 218 -14.64 18.92 -11.28
C THR A 218 -14.66 18.23 -12.63
N SER A 219 -14.06 18.83 -13.67
CA SER A 219 -13.91 18.20 -15.00
C SER A 219 -13.07 16.92 -14.90
N LEU A 220 -11.97 16.89 -14.13
CA LEU A 220 -11.22 15.66 -13.91
C LEU A 220 -12.07 14.55 -13.27
N PHE A 221 -12.85 14.88 -12.23
CA PHE A 221 -13.72 13.94 -11.54
C PHE A 221 -14.80 13.39 -12.47
N GLU A 222 -15.55 14.27 -13.14
CA GLU A 222 -16.60 13.92 -14.11
C GLU A 222 -16.05 13.07 -15.26
N GLU A 223 -14.93 13.47 -15.88
CA GLU A 223 -14.36 12.75 -17.01
C GLU A 223 -13.80 11.38 -16.64
N PHE A 224 -13.21 11.23 -15.45
CA PHE A 224 -12.68 9.95 -14.97
C PHE A 224 -13.83 9.04 -14.51
N HIS A 225 -14.81 9.59 -13.80
CA HIS A 225 -16.05 8.89 -13.41
C HIS A 225 -16.82 8.37 -14.62
N GLY A 226 -17.09 9.21 -15.62
CA GLY A 226 -17.81 8.80 -16.84
C GLY A 226 -17.04 7.74 -17.64
N TRP A 227 -15.70 7.78 -17.61
CA TRP A 227 -14.86 6.72 -18.17
C TRP A 227 -14.98 5.41 -17.37
N ALA A 228 -14.89 5.46 -16.04
CA ALA A 228 -15.02 4.28 -15.18
C ALA A 228 -16.40 3.64 -15.31
N THR A 229 -17.46 4.44 -15.34
CA THR A 229 -18.85 4.01 -15.58
C THR A 229 -18.95 3.21 -16.87
N LYS A 230 -18.37 3.72 -17.97
CA LYS A 230 -18.31 2.98 -19.25
C LYS A 230 -17.56 1.64 -19.11
N MET A 231 -16.44 1.61 -18.38
CA MET A 231 -15.66 0.38 -18.19
C MET A 231 -16.39 -0.66 -17.33
N VAL A 232 -17.09 -0.24 -16.27
CA VAL A 232 -17.94 -1.10 -15.44
C VAL A 232 -19.06 -1.71 -16.30
N ASP A 233 -19.77 -0.89 -17.08
CA ASP A 233 -20.81 -1.36 -18.00
C ASP A 233 -20.27 -2.31 -19.08
N GLU A 234 -19.09 -2.02 -19.63
CA GLU A 234 -18.49 -2.82 -20.68
C GLU A 234 -17.99 -4.17 -20.13
N LYS A 235 -17.32 -4.19 -18.97
CA LYS A 235 -16.92 -5.42 -18.25
C LYS A 235 -18.14 -6.26 -17.89
N ASN A 236 -19.19 -5.64 -17.32
CA ASN A 236 -20.46 -6.29 -17.02
C ASN A 236 -21.13 -6.88 -18.26
N ARG A 237 -21.11 -6.18 -19.41
CA ARG A 237 -21.62 -6.72 -20.68
C ARG A 237 -20.92 -8.01 -21.11
N TYR A 238 -19.59 -8.08 -21.04
CA TYR A 238 -18.86 -9.32 -21.38
C TYR A 238 -19.22 -10.43 -20.40
N VAL A 239 -19.15 -10.15 -19.10
CA VAL A 239 -19.54 -11.04 -17.99
C VAL A 239 -20.93 -11.65 -18.19
N PHE A 240 -21.98 -10.83 -18.35
CA PHE A 240 -23.36 -11.30 -18.43
C PHE A 240 -23.77 -11.90 -19.78
N ARG A 241 -23.07 -11.54 -20.88
CA ARG A 241 -23.40 -12.02 -22.24
C ARG A 241 -22.63 -13.29 -22.62
N GLU A 242 -21.33 -13.34 -22.39
CA GLU A 242 -20.45 -14.46 -22.78
C GLU A 242 -20.48 -15.61 -21.76
N GLY A 243 -20.88 -15.37 -20.50
CA GLY A 243 -21.02 -16.41 -19.47
C GLY A 243 -21.98 -17.56 -19.80
N ARG A 244 -22.73 -17.48 -20.91
CA ARG A 244 -23.55 -18.57 -21.46
C ARG A 244 -22.82 -19.46 -22.49
N ARG A 245 -21.62 -19.10 -22.96
CA ARG A 245 -20.90 -19.78 -24.05
C ARG A 245 -19.59 -20.45 -23.64
N GLY A 246 -19.17 -20.33 -22.38
CA GLY A 246 -18.11 -21.18 -21.81
C GLY A 246 -16.75 -21.06 -22.49
N ARG A 247 -16.41 -19.88 -23.02
CA ARG A 247 -15.10 -19.60 -23.58
C ARG A 247 -14.09 -19.37 -22.46
N ALA A 248 -12.88 -19.89 -22.62
CA ALA A 248 -11.74 -19.25 -21.98
C ALA A 248 -11.65 -17.80 -22.51
N ASP A 249 -11.12 -16.89 -21.69
CA ASP A 249 -10.68 -15.56 -22.16
C ASP A 249 -11.83 -14.60 -22.55
N ILE A 250 -12.90 -14.57 -21.73
CA ILE A 250 -14.07 -13.67 -21.87
C ILE A 250 -13.70 -12.18 -21.91
N LEU A 251 -12.59 -11.79 -21.27
CA LEU A 251 -12.16 -10.39 -21.14
C LEU A 251 -11.06 -9.99 -22.12
N ASP A 252 -10.53 -10.90 -22.94
CA ASP A 252 -9.48 -10.60 -23.94
C ASP A 252 -9.81 -9.39 -24.85
N PRO A 253 -11.05 -9.22 -25.38
CA PRO A 253 -11.38 -8.04 -26.19
C PRO A 253 -11.24 -6.72 -25.42
N LEU A 254 -11.40 -6.75 -24.10
CA LEU A 254 -11.27 -5.60 -23.22
C LEU A 254 -9.81 -5.41 -22.76
N HIS A 255 -9.08 -6.50 -22.55
CA HIS A 255 -7.66 -6.50 -22.19
C HIS A 255 -6.76 -6.07 -23.35
N ALA A 256 -7.16 -6.35 -24.61
CA ALA A 256 -6.48 -5.86 -25.82
C ALA A 256 -6.37 -4.32 -25.90
N HIS A 257 -7.26 -3.58 -25.22
CA HIS A 257 -7.27 -2.12 -25.20
C HIS A 257 -6.64 -1.53 -23.91
N ARG A 258 -5.93 -2.35 -23.11
CA ARG A 258 -5.28 -1.93 -21.84
C ARG A 258 -4.56 -0.60 -21.94
N ASP A 259 -3.66 -0.45 -22.90
CA ASP A 259 -2.81 0.75 -22.96
C ASP A 259 -3.59 1.99 -23.41
N GLU A 260 -4.68 1.81 -24.17
CA GLU A 260 -5.63 2.88 -24.48
C GLU A 260 -6.45 3.29 -23.25
N HIS A 261 -6.83 2.33 -22.41
CA HIS A 261 -7.53 2.55 -21.14
C HIS A 261 -6.68 3.37 -20.17
N TYR A 262 -5.43 2.99 -19.92
CA TYR A 262 -4.52 3.80 -19.10
C TYR A 262 -4.26 5.17 -19.72
N ALA A 263 -3.98 5.23 -21.03
CA ALA A 263 -3.75 6.52 -21.69
C ALA A 263 -4.98 7.43 -21.65
N ALA A 264 -6.21 6.90 -21.61
CA ALA A 264 -7.42 7.68 -21.41
C ALA A 264 -7.50 8.29 -20.01
N VAL A 265 -7.13 7.53 -18.96
CA VAL A 265 -7.08 8.03 -17.58
C VAL A 265 -5.96 9.07 -17.42
N LEU A 266 -4.72 8.73 -17.81
CA LEU A 266 -3.55 9.59 -17.67
C LEU A 266 -3.73 10.95 -18.38
N ARG A 267 -4.27 10.97 -19.61
CA ARG A 267 -4.54 12.24 -20.32
C ARG A 267 -5.45 13.21 -19.57
N ARG A 268 -6.40 12.71 -18.76
CA ARG A 268 -7.28 13.56 -17.93
C ARG A 268 -6.48 14.21 -16.81
N PHE A 269 -5.66 13.42 -16.11
CA PHE A 269 -4.75 13.93 -15.09
C PHE A 269 -3.76 14.94 -15.68
N ASP A 270 -3.13 14.64 -16.82
CA ASP A 270 -2.20 15.55 -17.50
C ASP A 270 -2.88 16.87 -17.90
N HIS A 271 -4.12 16.83 -18.39
CA HIS A 271 -4.88 18.03 -18.72
C HIS A 271 -5.14 18.89 -17.47
N ALA A 272 -5.58 18.28 -16.37
CA ALA A 272 -5.82 18.97 -15.11
C ALA A 272 -4.53 19.55 -14.48
N ILE A 273 -3.46 18.76 -14.48
CA ILE A 273 -2.13 19.15 -13.97
C ILE A 273 -1.58 20.37 -14.73
N ASN A 274 -1.63 20.33 -16.06
CA ASN A 274 -1.14 21.45 -16.88
C ASN A 274 -2.02 22.69 -16.72
N THR A 275 -3.34 22.54 -16.67
CA THR A 275 -4.26 23.67 -16.44
C THR A 275 -4.02 24.35 -15.08
N ILE A 276 -3.78 23.59 -14.01
CA ILE A 276 -3.44 24.14 -12.68
C ILE A 276 -2.05 24.81 -12.71
N ARG A 277 -1.08 24.21 -13.41
CA ARG A 277 0.28 24.75 -13.54
C ARG A 277 0.27 26.10 -14.29
N ASP A 278 -0.47 26.20 -15.39
CA ASP A 278 -0.58 27.41 -16.20
C ASP A 278 -1.41 28.50 -15.49
N ALA A 279 -2.40 28.11 -14.68
CA ALA A 279 -3.17 29.03 -13.83
C ALA A 279 -2.40 29.54 -12.61
N THR A 280 -1.25 28.93 -12.26
CA THR A 280 -0.38 29.37 -11.16
C THR A 280 0.64 30.37 -11.71
N PRO A 281 0.49 31.70 -11.49
CA PRO A 281 1.43 32.67 -12.03
C PRO A 281 2.83 32.43 -11.46
N SER A 282 3.77 32.08 -12.35
CA SER A 282 5.19 32.01 -12.03
C SER A 282 5.68 33.39 -11.58
N SER A 283 6.03 33.51 -10.30
CA SER A 283 6.57 34.77 -9.76
C SER A 283 7.92 35.07 -10.41
N PRO A 284 8.07 36.16 -11.18
CA PRO A 284 9.33 36.52 -11.80
C PRO A 284 9.92 37.74 -11.08
N THR A 285 10.91 37.53 -10.20
CA THR A 285 11.82 38.62 -9.79
C THR A 285 13.13 38.06 -9.26
N VAL A 286 13.91 37.43 -10.15
CA VAL A 286 15.36 37.62 -10.06
C VAL A 286 15.60 39.05 -10.52
N VAL A 287 15.73 39.98 -9.58
CA VAL A 287 16.22 41.31 -9.89
C VAL A 287 17.71 41.16 -10.18
N GLU A 288 18.04 41.21 -11.46
CA GLU A 288 19.42 41.23 -11.96
C GLU A 288 20.06 42.54 -11.48
N VAL A 289 20.86 42.46 -10.40
CA VAL A 289 21.59 43.62 -9.88
C VAL A 289 22.90 43.74 -10.66
N ASP A 290 22.99 44.84 -11.41
CA ASP A 290 24.07 45.12 -12.36
C ASP A 290 25.46 45.21 -11.69
N ALA A 291 26.51 45.01 -12.48
CA ALA A 291 27.85 44.72 -11.99
C ALA A 291 28.86 45.90 -12.04
N LEU A 292 29.99 45.69 -11.34
CA LEU A 292 31.26 46.47 -11.34
C LEU A 292 31.32 47.79 -10.52
N PRO A 293 32.54 48.26 -10.13
CA PRO A 293 33.87 47.63 -10.19
C PRO A 293 34.59 47.55 -8.81
N ALA A 294 35.83 47.07 -8.79
CA ALA A 294 36.57 46.68 -7.58
C ALA A 294 37.79 47.58 -7.21
N ARG A 295 38.22 47.42 -5.93
CA ARG A 295 39.58 47.70 -5.36
C ARG A 295 39.93 49.19 -5.07
N PRO A 296 40.94 49.48 -4.20
CA PRO A 296 42.09 48.65 -3.80
C PRO A 296 42.27 48.36 -2.29
N ALA A 297 43.38 47.66 -1.97
CA ALA A 297 43.74 47.13 -0.66
C ALA A 297 44.49 48.14 0.24
N SER A 298 44.60 47.81 1.53
CA SER A 298 45.63 48.34 2.44
C SER A 298 45.95 47.32 3.54
N GLU A 299 47.15 47.45 4.11
CA GLU A 299 47.88 46.37 4.77
C GLU A 299 47.58 46.24 6.28
N SER A 300 48.04 45.13 6.87
CA SER A 300 47.95 44.77 8.30
C SER A 300 48.98 45.55 9.17
N PRO A 301 49.05 45.43 10.53
CA PRO A 301 49.29 44.16 11.25
C PRO A 301 48.59 43.96 12.63
N LEU A 302 48.67 42.72 13.13
CA LEU A 302 48.36 42.29 14.51
C LEU A 302 49.46 42.71 15.52
N PRO A 303 49.24 42.48 16.83
CA PRO A 303 50.08 41.46 17.49
C PRO A 303 49.36 40.46 18.43
N THR A 304 49.67 39.19 18.15
CA THR A 304 49.81 37.97 18.98
C THR A 304 49.65 37.96 20.53
N LYS A 305 49.02 36.88 21.03
CA LYS A 305 49.61 35.78 21.84
C LYS A 305 48.60 34.62 21.94
N ASP A 306 48.90 33.38 21.51
CA ASP A 306 49.64 32.30 22.21
C ASP A 306 48.90 31.81 23.50
N THR A 307 48.65 30.51 23.76
CA THR A 307 49.29 29.27 23.28
C THR A 307 48.38 28.02 23.48
N ASP A 308 48.57 26.97 22.67
CA ASP A 308 48.47 25.50 22.91
C ASP A 308 47.46 24.88 23.93
N GLN A 309 46.57 23.93 23.58
CA GLN A 309 46.70 22.55 23.02
C GLN A 309 46.70 21.39 24.05
N ALA A 310 46.14 20.25 23.61
CA ALA A 310 46.25 18.87 24.12
C ALA A 310 45.36 18.36 25.30
N SER A 311 44.54 17.35 24.97
CA SER A 311 44.15 16.18 25.81
C SER A 311 45.16 15.02 25.54
N PRO A 312 45.25 13.86 26.28
CA PRO A 312 44.16 13.14 27.00
C PRO A 312 44.51 12.29 28.29
N LYS A 313 43.47 11.63 28.86
CA LYS A 313 43.35 10.39 29.71
C LYS A 313 44.62 9.61 30.17
N PRO A 314 44.68 8.92 31.36
CA PRO A 314 43.86 7.69 31.66
C PRO A 314 43.62 7.14 33.14
N LEU A 315 42.65 6.20 33.25
CA LEU A 315 42.49 4.96 34.12
C LEU A 315 42.54 4.89 35.71
N VAL A 316 41.39 4.50 36.33
CA VAL A 316 41.04 3.48 37.43
C VAL A 316 41.98 3.13 38.65
N PRO A 317 41.65 2.24 39.64
CA PRO A 317 40.42 1.90 40.42
C PRO A 317 40.57 1.79 41.99
N SER A 318 39.48 1.75 42.77
CA SER A 318 39.30 1.09 44.13
C SER A 318 37.96 1.51 44.79
N LYS A 319 37.25 0.79 45.68
CA LYS A 319 37.40 -0.51 46.40
C LYS A 319 36.00 -1.07 46.83
N LYS A 320 35.96 -2.33 47.32
CA LYS A 320 34.81 -3.07 47.92
C LYS A 320 34.92 -3.11 49.47
N SER A 321 33.93 -3.37 50.35
CA SER A 321 32.44 -3.59 50.41
C SER A 321 32.04 -3.31 51.92
N PRO A 322 30.95 -3.80 52.60
CA PRO A 322 29.69 -4.52 52.24
C PRO A 322 28.38 -4.04 52.97
N ASP A 323 27.27 -4.73 52.68
CA ASP A 323 26.01 -4.99 53.45
C ASP A 323 25.15 -3.86 54.09
N ALA A 324 23.92 -3.69 53.55
CA ALA A 324 22.63 -3.64 54.30
C ALA A 324 21.41 -3.45 53.36
N ASP A 325 20.35 -4.25 53.56
CA ASP A 325 18.98 -4.07 53.02
C ASP A 325 18.03 -3.57 54.13
N PRO A 326 16.80 -3.09 53.85
CA PRO A 326 16.34 -2.12 52.85
C PRO A 326 15.58 -0.94 53.55
N PRO A 327 15.01 0.08 52.86
CA PRO A 327 13.55 0.05 52.69
C PRO A 327 12.91 0.83 51.49
N SER A 328 11.72 0.37 51.11
CA SER A 328 10.50 1.11 50.74
C SER A 328 10.53 2.49 50.04
N VAL A 329 10.07 2.48 48.78
CA VAL A 329 9.13 3.44 48.14
C VAL A 329 9.36 4.96 48.33
N ALA A 330 9.81 5.62 47.25
CA ALA A 330 9.54 7.02 46.97
C ALA A 330 9.17 7.19 45.48
N ALA A 331 8.19 8.05 45.18
CA ALA A 331 7.65 8.23 43.82
C ALA A 331 8.55 9.09 42.92
N LEU A 332 8.57 8.80 41.62
CA LEU A 332 9.18 9.66 40.59
C LEU A 332 8.18 10.73 40.11
N PRO A 333 8.64 11.97 39.82
CA PRO A 333 7.78 13.05 39.36
C PRO A 333 7.35 12.90 37.89
N ALA A 334 6.25 13.55 37.53
CA ALA A 334 5.60 13.43 36.23
C ALA A 334 6.40 14.07 35.06
N THR A 335 6.36 13.41 33.91
CA THR A 335 6.78 13.95 32.60
C THR A 335 5.76 14.98 32.08
N PRO A 336 6.21 16.07 31.41
CA PRO A 336 5.30 17.04 30.80
C PRO A 336 4.54 16.45 29.59
N PRO A 337 3.37 17.00 29.23
CA PRO A 337 2.51 16.43 28.21
C PRO A 337 3.13 16.57 26.80
N ARG A 338 3.16 15.46 26.08
CA ARG A 338 3.51 15.41 24.66
C ARG A 338 2.35 16.00 23.85
N VAL A 339 2.64 17.00 23.02
CA VAL A 339 1.67 17.59 22.09
C VAL A 339 1.11 16.47 21.20
N ALA A 340 -0.22 16.33 21.19
CA ALA A 340 -0.90 15.34 20.38
C ALA A 340 -0.91 15.77 18.91
N ALA A 341 -0.49 14.87 18.02
CA ALA A 341 -0.81 14.99 16.60
C ALA A 341 -2.31 14.68 16.39
N PRO A 342 -2.96 15.25 15.35
CA PRO A 342 -4.36 14.93 15.06
C PRO A 342 -4.57 13.43 14.80
N LEU A 343 -5.64 12.88 15.35
CA LEU A 343 -6.05 11.50 15.10
C LEU A 343 -6.71 11.40 13.71
N SER A 344 -6.31 10.41 12.92
CA SER A 344 -7.04 10.06 11.68
C SER A 344 -8.47 9.64 12.03
N PRO A 345 -9.50 10.07 11.25
CA PRO A 345 -10.89 9.73 11.54
C PRO A 345 -11.24 8.25 11.34
N TYR A 346 -10.35 7.43 10.77
CA TYR A 346 -10.58 6.00 10.56
C TYR A 346 -9.52 5.15 11.27
N THR A 347 -9.95 4.43 12.32
CA THR A 347 -9.18 3.32 12.92
C THR A 347 -9.77 2.01 12.43
N SER A 348 -9.13 1.37 11.46
CA SER A 348 -9.49 0.01 11.03
C SER A 348 -9.33 -0.98 12.20
N PRO A 349 -10.26 -1.93 12.40
CA PRO A 349 -10.08 -2.98 13.39
C PRO A 349 -8.89 -3.86 13.02
N SER A 350 -8.08 -4.24 14.01
CA SER A 350 -6.87 -5.04 13.79
C SER A 350 -7.16 -6.37 13.09
N PRO A 351 -6.28 -6.86 12.20
CA PRO A 351 -6.50 -8.11 11.48
C PRO A 351 -6.64 -9.28 12.46
N SER A 352 -7.67 -10.09 12.23
CA SER A 352 -8.00 -11.24 13.07
C SER A 352 -6.90 -12.31 13.01
N THR A 353 -6.65 -12.94 14.15
CA THR A 353 -5.58 -13.95 14.28
C THR A 353 -5.80 -15.13 13.32
N PRO A 354 -4.80 -15.53 12.50
CA PRO A 354 -4.94 -16.68 11.63
C PRO A 354 -5.10 -17.98 12.44
N ARG A 355 -6.20 -18.72 12.21
CA ARG A 355 -6.27 -20.14 12.61
C ARG A 355 -5.31 -20.97 11.74
N PRO A 356 -4.70 -22.03 12.29
CA PRO A 356 -3.68 -22.80 11.56
C PRO A 356 -4.28 -23.52 10.34
N LYS A 357 -3.66 -23.32 9.17
CA LYS A 357 -3.98 -24.08 7.96
C LYS A 357 -3.60 -25.55 8.16
N ARG A 358 -4.46 -26.47 7.71
CA ARG A 358 -4.12 -27.91 7.62
C ARG A 358 -2.94 -28.08 6.65
N ALA A 359 -2.00 -28.96 6.99
CA ALA A 359 -0.92 -29.34 6.10
C ALA A 359 -1.45 -30.16 4.91
N SER A 360 -0.94 -29.85 3.72
CA SER A 360 -0.98 -30.73 2.55
C SER A 360 0.36 -31.47 2.45
N GLU A 361 0.33 -32.67 1.88
CA GLU A 361 1.40 -33.67 2.01
C GLU A 361 2.72 -33.31 1.31
N GLU A 362 3.81 -33.92 1.78
CA GLU A 362 5.19 -33.63 1.39
C GLU A 362 5.51 -34.09 -0.04
N GLY A 363 6.19 -33.24 -0.81
CA GLY A 363 6.87 -33.64 -2.04
C GLY A 363 8.32 -34.02 -1.74
N GLU A 364 8.67 -35.31 -1.88
CA GLU A 364 10.05 -35.77 -1.70
C GLU A 364 11.00 -35.22 -2.77
N HIS A 365 12.20 -34.81 -2.36
CA HIS A 365 13.37 -34.69 -3.24
C HIS A 365 14.50 -35.60 -2.76
N PRO A 366 15.10 -36.40 -3.66
CA PRO A 366 16.07 -37.42 -3.28
C PRO A 366 17.48 -36.83 -3.07
N HIS A 367 18.25 -37.42 -2.15
CA HIS A 367 19.70 -37.73 -2.24
C HIS A 367 20.40 -37.74 -0.86
N SER A 368 20.35 -38.88 -0.16
CA SER A 368 21.52 -39.42 0.58
C SER A 368 21.31 -40.87 1.05
N PRO A 369 22.39 -41.68 1.14
CA PRO A 369 22.27 -43.14 1.31
C PRO A 369 22.03 -43.55 2.77
N ARG A 370 21.03 -44.42 2.99
CA ARG A 370 20.67 -44.96 4.30
C ARG A 370 21.47 -46.22 4.62
N ALA A 371 22.05 -46.30 5.82
CA ALA A 371 22.85 -47.45 6.27
C ALA A 371 22.00 -48.73 6.42
N LYS A 372 22.62 -49.89 6.11
CA LYS A 372 21.94 -51.20 6.11
C LYS A 372 21.91 -51.83 7.51
N SER A 373 20.72 -51.93 8.11
CA SER A 373 20.48 -52.70 9.32
C SER A 373 19.97 -54.11 8.99
N ARG A 374 20.79 -55.11 9.35
CA ARG A 374 20.60 -56.55 9.10
C ARG A 374 19.46 -57.12 9.96
N ARG A 375 18.47 -57.79 9.37
CA ARG A 375 17.43 -58.54 10.12
C ARG A 375 17.39 -60.00 9.68
N ILE A 376 17.36 -60.90 10.67
CA ILE A 376 17.51 -62.35 10.52
C ILE A 376 16.18 -62.96 10.06
N ARG A 377 16.23 -63.93 9.13
CA ARG A 377 15.08 -64.78 8.75
C ARG A 377 15.15 -66.10 9.52
N THR A 378 14.06 -66.48 10.18
CA THR A 378 13.80 -67.86 10.65
C THR A 378 12.74 -68.49 9.73
N GLY A 379 13.00 -69.69 9.23
CA GLY A 379 12.12 -70.40 8.29
C GLY A 379 10.98 -71.17 8.98
N PRO A 380 10.01 -71.70 8.21
CA PRO A 380 8.88 -72.46 8.74
C PRO A 380 9.25 -73.93 9.00
N LEU A 381 8.65 -74.52 10.04
CA LEU A 381 8.74 -75.96 10.33
C LEU A 381 7.54 -76.70 9.71
N VAL A 382 7.82 -77.86 9.10
CA VAL A 382 6.82 -78.81 8.60
C VAL A 382 6.53 -79.85 9.68
N THR A 383 5.28 -80.28 9.84
CA THR A 383 4.91 -81.44 10.67
C THR A 383 3.99 -82.39 9.90
N SER A 384 4.39 -83.66 9.82
CA SER A 384 3.65 -84.75 9.18
C SER A 384 2.98 -85.68 10.19
N ARG A 385 1.71 -86.03 9.91
CA ARG A 385 0.91 -87.23 10.29
C ARG A 385 1.40 -88.19 11.38
N SER A 386 0.46 -88.67 12.20
CA SER A 386 0.00 -90.09 12.29
C SER A 386 -0.99 -90.25 13.47
N PRO A 387 -1.75 -91.36 13.59
CA PRO A 387 -1.95 -92.46 12.64
C PRO A 387 -3.26 -92.33 11.82
#